data_AF-A0A6A6YEQ6-F1
#
_entry.id   AF-A0A6A6YEQ6-F1
#
_cell.length_a   1.000
_cell.length_b   1.000
_cell.length_c   1.000
_cell.angle_alpha   90.00
_cell.angle_beta   90.00
_cell.angle_gamma   90.00
#
_symmetry.space_group_name_H-M   'P 1'
#
loop_
_entity.id
_entity.type
_entity.pdbx_description
1 polymer ?
#
loop_
_entity_poly.entity_id
_entity_poly.type
_entity_poly.pdbx_seq_one_letter_code
_entity_poly.pdbx_strand_id
1 'polypeptide(L)'
;MILSDLPDDILIPILQNIRLNDLFALRLTSQSTLAVIDTYITAIAPHVAHHTFPNCPLLLTHSPTHPTPSLRWLKSLIPAQLAAIALDKDKLRRYPYLTAGFPYGIPSTAPHALARHWRRRVANGWRVLQRLHLVSARAYAAPPHAAGRLSKLGAAVRCNRLGMLVACPYQACKEHAASRVFSGAYWKGSDAYLDAVRRREEVVLKERVRLVKGLADAECEDYVFVWRLLLWVFRPYGRPGEEEGKGMEGEEEEGEEGGHNWQAEISNISNGCSWLNWWVLHAGADVFWRQWWSERRPNLVRDEVWRDWRERTHHQVELEKEYVAKFEFAVRKRCLSVERRTRLEQEEWRESQNGRGRVVKTISLDCISWEYDQNPIIYRPPKDFPWYPSGTWLWLDRYVWMIVPHGTPMVVEPVGLYGHLESPLLNDGHGRGPGRVEDPLIRIPYLVYLDTKEAAEVWGSSGSGTGHSLQWIF
;
A
#
# COMPACT_ATOMS: atom_id res chain seq x y z
N MET A 1 39.01 -14.45 -4.11
CA MET A 1 38.96 -13.85 -5.46
C MET A 1 37.92 -12.74 -5.41
N ILE A 2 38.29 -11.51 -5.73
CA ILE A 2 37.38 -10.36 -5.70
C ILE A 2 36.71 -10.27 -7.08
N LEU A 3 35.41 -10.01 -7.13
CA LEU A 3 34.65 -9.93 -8.40
C LEU A 3 35.26 -8.91 -9.38
N SER A 4 35.90 -7.85 -8.88
CA SER A 4 36.56 -6.80 -9.67
C SER A 4 37.84 -7.24 -10.37
N ASP A 5 38.39 -8.40 -10.01
CA ASP A 5 39.64 -8.90 -10.59
C ASP A 5 39.36 -9.79 -11.82
N LEU A 6 38.09 -10.10 -12.09
CA LEU A 6 37.68 -10.87 -13.25
C LEU A 6 37.73 -10.02 -14.51
N PRO A 7 38.15 -10.58 -15.66
CA PRO A 7 38.08 -9.89 -16.93
C PRO A 7 36.63 -9.69 -17.38
N ASP A 8 36.39 -8.64 -18.17
CA ASP A 8 35.04 -8.21 -18.58
C ASP A 8 34.25 -9.29 -19.32
N ASP A 9 34.93 -10.15 -20.08
CA ASP A 9 34.35 -11.28 -20.81
C ASP A 9 33.75 -12.35 -19.87
N ILE A 10 34.24 -12.47 -18.64
CA ILE A 10 33.65 -13.31 -17.59
C ILE A 10 32.61 -12.53 -16.79
N LEU A 11 32.87 -11.26 -16.50
CA LEU A 11 32.00 -10.44 -15.67
C LEU A 11 30.66 -10.12 -16.34
N ILE A 12 30.65 -9.83 -17.65
CA ILE A 12 29.42 -9.50 -18.40
C ILE A 12 28.41 -10.66 -18.36
N PRO A 13 28.75 -11.93 -18.68
CA PRO A 13 27.82 -13.05 -18.54
C PRO A 13 27.29 -13.24 -17.13
N ILE A 14 28.10 -13.02 -16.08
CA ILE A 14 27.64 -13.05 -14.70
C ILE A 14 26.58 -11.97 -14.49
N LEU A 15 26.89 -10.72 -14.88
CA LEU A 15 25.98 -9.58 -14.76
C LEU A 15 24.71 -9.72 -15.62
N GLN A 16 24.73 -10.51 -16.69
CA GLN A 16 23.53 -10.80 -17.50
C GLN A 16 22.56 -11.75 -16.79
N ASN A 17 23.04 -12.61 -15.90
CA ASN A 17 22.25 -13.66 -15.23
C ASN A 17 21.70 -13.26 -13.85
N ILE A 18 22.01 -12.05 -13.37
CA ILE A 18 21.50 -11.56 -12.08
C ILE A 18 20.15 -10.84 -12.22
N ARG A 19 19.47 -10.63 -11.09
CA ARG A 19 18.22 -9.87 -11.05
C ARG A 19 18.49 -8.37 -10.92
N LEU A 20 17.46 -7.58 -11.22
CA LEU A 20 17.51 -6.13 -11.22
C LEU A 20 17.94 -5.52 -9.88
N ASN A 21 17.48 -6.07 -8.75
CA ASN A 21 17.87 -5.60 -7.42
C ASN A 21 19.38 -5.86 -7.17
N ASP A 22 19.87 -7.04 -7.55
CA ASP A 22 21.28 -7.44 -7.39
C ASP A 22 22.19 -6.58 -8.26
N LEU A 23 21.77 -6.25 -9.49
CA LEU A 23 22.51 -5.35 -10.37
C LEU A 23 22.66 -3.96 -9.73
N PHE A 24 21.58 -3.41 -9.16
CA PHE A 24 21.65 -2.11 -8.49
C PHE A 24 22.48 -2.15 -7.21
N ALA A 25 22.42 -3.24 -6.44
CA ALA A 25 23.24 -3.42 -5.25
C ALA A 25 24.74 -3.52 -5.62
N LEU A 26 25.10 -4.36 -6.60
CA LEU A 26 26.48 -4.52 -7.09
C LEU A 26 27.06 -3.22 -7.64
N ARG A 27 26.24 -2.38 -8.27
CA ARG A 27 26.68 -1.06 -8.74
C ARG A 27 27.12 -0.13 -7.60
N LEU A 28 26.70 -0.40 -6.36
CA LEU A 28 27.07 0.39 -5.18
C LEU A 28 28.27 -0.17 -4.42
N THR A 29 28.78 -1.35 -4.77
CA THR A 29 29.87 -2.00 -4.01
C THR A 29 31.27 -1.61 -4.47
N SER A 30 31.49 -1.37 -5.77
CA SER A 30 32.81 -1.05 -6.34
C SER A 30 32.72 -0.12 -7.56
N GLN A 31 33.69 0.79 -7.68
CA GLN A 31 33.83 1.68 -8.84
C GLN A 31 34.16 0.92 -10.14
N SER A 32 34.94 -0.16 -10.04
CA SER A 32 35.27 -1.01 -11.19
C SER A 32 34.00 -1.69 -11.74
N THR A 33 33.21 -2.33 -10.87
CA THR A 33 31.93 -2.94 -11.25
C THR A 33 30.95 -1.92 -11.82
N LEU A 34 30.89 -0.71 -11.24
CA LEU A 34 30.07 0.38 -11.77
C LEU A 34 30.51 0.77 -13.19
N ALA A 35 31.81 0.89 -13.45
CA ALA A 35 32.34 1.25 -14.77
C ALA A 35 32.00 0.18 -15.82
N VAL A 36 32.12 -1.10 -15.49
CA VAL A 36 31.74 -2.21 -16.38
C VAL A 36 30.24 -2.19 -16.67
N ILE A 37 29.40 -2.07 -15.63
CA ILE A 37 27.94 -2.00 -15.81
C ILE A 37 27.56 -0.80 -16.69
N ASP A 38 28.14 0.38 -16.44
CA ASP A 38 27.79 1.59 -17.19
C ASP A 38 28.29 1.52 -18.65
N THR A 39 29.43 0.88 -18.90
CA THR A 39 30.00 0.69 -20.25
C THR A 39 29.21 -0.33 -21.08
N TYR A 40 28.79 -1.43 -20.47
CA TYR A 40 28.13 -2.56 -21.17
C TYR A 40 26.63 -2.65 -20.91
N ILE A 41 26.00 -1.58 -20.42
CA ILE A 41 24.59 -1.61 -20.01
C ILE A 41 23.63 -2.01 -21.13
N THR A 42 23.94 -1.67 -22.39
CA THR A 42 23.10 -2.01 -23.55
C THR A 42 23.02 -3.52 -23.78
N ALA A 43 24.11 -4.25 -23.47
CA ALA A 43 24.18 -5.70 -23.52
C ALA A 43 23.70 -6.37 -22.22
N ILE A 44 23.91 -5.76 -21.06
CA ILE A 44 23.54 -6.33 -19.76
C ILE A 44 22.04 -6.18 -19.49
N ALA A 45 21.48 -4.99 -19.74
CA ALA A 45 20.14 -4.64 -19.30
C ALA A 45 19.02 -5.53 -19.87
N PRO A 46 18.99 -5.90 -21.16
CA PRO A 46 17.94 -6.76 -21.69
C PRO A 46 17.90 -8.11 -20.97
N HIS A 47 19.06 -8.73 -20.73
CA HIS A 47 19.15 -10.01 -20.03
C HIS A 47 18.68 -9.89 -18.58
N VAL A 48 19.16 -8.90 -17.83
CA VAL A 48 18.71 -8.65 -16.45
C VAL A 48 17.19 -8.43 -16.39
N ALA A 49 16.62 -7.71 -17.36
CA ALA A 49 15.18 -7.50 -17.44
C ALA A 49 14.42 -8.81 -17.71
N HIS A 50 14.88 -9.64 -18.65
CA HIS A 50 14.30 -10.95 -18.93
C HIS A 50 14.38 -11.90 -17.73
N HIS A 51 15.51 -11.92 -17.01
CA HIS A 51 15.68 -12.72 -15.80
C HIS A 51 14.80 -12.23 -14.64
N THR A 52 14.57 -10.91 -14.53
CA THR A 52 13.75 -10.32 -13.46
C THR A 52 12.25 -10.44 -13.74
N PHE A 53 11.84 -10.33 -15.00
CA PHE A 53 10.44 -10.32 -15.43
C PHE A 53 10.14 -11.44 -16.43
N PRO A 54 10.29 -12.71 -16.01
CA PRO A 54 9.97 -13.84 -16.87
C PRO A 54 8.49 -13.77 -17.27
N ASN A 55 8.20 -14.03 -18.55
CA ASN A 55 6.84 -14.07 -19.09
C ASN A 55 6.09 -12.71 -19.06
N CYS A 56 6.80 -11.58 -19.02
CA CYS A 56 6.20 -10.24 -19.12
C CYS A 56 6.56 -9.54 -20.45
N PRO A 57 6.23 -10.09 -21.63
CA PRO A 57 6.70 -9.55 -22.92
C PRO A 57 6.24 -8.11 -23.18
N LEU A 58 5.04 -7.73 -22.72
CA LEU A 58 4.53 -6.37 -22.86
C LEU A 58 5.31 -5.34 -22.02
N LEU A 59 5.84 -5.75 -20.87
CA LEU A 59 6.67 -4.90 -20.02
C LEU A 59 8.04 -4.66 -20.67
N LEU A 60 8.57 -5.69 -21.32
CA LEU A 60 9.88 -5.68 -21.96
C LEU A 60 9.85 -5.07 -23.37
N THR A 61 8.65 -4.88 -23.95
CA THR A 61 8.51 -4.17 -25.23
C THR A 61 9.01 -2.74 -25.06
N HIS A 62 9.98 -2.33 -25.88
CA HIS A 62 10.63 -1.04 -25.77
C HIS A 62 9.62 0.12 -25.73
N SER A 63 9.69 0.91 -24.66
CA SER A 63 8.94 2.16 -24.58
C SER A 63 9.53 3.14 -25.59
N PRO A 64 8.70 3.90 -26.33
CA PRO A 64 9.18 4.96 -27.22
C PRO A 64 10.02 6.02 -26.48
N THR A 65 9.91 6.12 -25.16
CA THR A 65 10.71 7.04 -24.33
C THR A 65 12.14 6.56 -24.07
N HIS A 66 12.43 5.27 -24.31
CA HIS A 66 13.73 4.64 -24.05
C HIS A 66 14.08 3.71 -25.23
N PRO A 67 14.55 4.29 -26.35
CA PRO A 67 14.86 3.51 -27.55
C PRO A 67 16.03 2.54 -27.33
N THR A 68 16.93 2.85 -26.38
CA THR A 68 18.08 2.02 -26.03
C THR A 68 17.97 1.46 -24.60
N PRO A 69 18.35 0.19 -24.36
CA PRO A 69 18.46 -0.34 -23.01
C PRO A 69 19.44 0.48 -22.18
N SER A 70 19.02 0.84 -20.96
CA SER A 70 19.80 1.66 -20.03
C SER A 70 19.42 1.36 -18.58
N LEU A 71 20.22 1.83 -17.62
CA LEU A 71 19.87 1.74 -16.19
C LEU A 71 18.56 2.49 -15.89
N ARG A 72 18.32 3.61 -16.56
CA ARG A 72 17.06 4.36 -16.41
C ARG A 72 15.87 3.56 -16.92
N TRP A 73 16.03 2.87 -18.05
CA TRP A 73 15.02 1.95 -18.57
C TRP A 73 14.75 0.82 -17.57
N LEU A 74 15.77 0.14 -17.04
CA LEU A 74 15.61 -0.90 -16.01
C LEU A 74 14.85 -0.38 -14.79
N LYS A 75 15.27 0.77 -14.23
CA LYS A 75 14.57 1.40 -13.10
C LYS A 75 13.10 1.71 -13.41
N SER A 76 12.80 2.02 -14.67
CA SER A 76 11.43 2.33 -15.10
C SER A 76 10.52 1.09 -15.18
N LEU A 77 11.08 -0.13 -15.21
CA LEU A 77 10.34 -1.38 -15.24
C LEU A 77 9.67 -1.70 -13.90
N ILE A 78 10.28 -1.33 -12.76
CA ILE A 78 9.68 -1.53 -11.42
C ILE A 78 8.28 -0.91 -11.33
N PRO A 79 8.09 0.42 -11.51
CA PRO A 79 6.77 1.03 -11.39
C PRO A 79 5.81 0.55 -12.49
N ALA A 80 6.31 0.12 -13.66
CA ALA A 80 5.49 -0.45 -14.71
C ALA A 80 4.98 -1.86 -14.34
N GLN A 81 5.79 -2.68 -13.67
CA GLN A 81 5.35 -3.97 -13.13
C GLN A 81 4.38 -3.79 -11.97
N LEU A 82 4.66 -2.88 -11.03
CA LEU A 82 3.72 -2.54 -9.96
C LEU A 82 2.37 -2.06 -10.51
N ALA A 83 2.38 -1.26 -11.59
CA ALA A 83 1.16 -0.85 -12.26
C ALA A 83 0.40 -2.02 -12.92
N ALA A 84 1.12 -2.94 -13.57
CA ALA A 84 0.52 -4.14 -14.14
C ALA A 84 -0.14 -5.01 -13.05
N ILE A 85 0.55 -5.25 -11.94
CA ILE A 85 0.03 -6.01 -10.80
C ILE A 85 -1.19 -5.32 -10.19
N ALA A 86 -1.07 -4.03 -9.86
CA ALA A 86 -2.14 -3.28 -9.21
C ALA A 86 -3.42 -3.27 -10.07
N LEU A 87 -3.31 -3.03 -11.38
CA LEU A 87 -4.46 -2.98 -12.29
C LEU A 87 -5.07 -4.34 -12.59
N ASP A 88 -4.24 -5.38 -12.69
CA ASP A 88 -4.70 -6.76 -12.91
C ASP A 88 -5.44 -7.26 -11.67
N LYS A 89 -4.88 -7.04 -10.48
CA LYS A 89 -5.48 -7.50 -9.23
C LYS A 89 -6.65 -6.63 -8.73
N ASP A 90 -6.92 -5.52 -9.39
CA ASP A 90 -8.08 -4.65 -9.13
C ASP A 90 -9.41 -5.25 -9.62
N LYS A 91 -9.44 -6.54 -10.00
CA LYS A 91 -10.60 -7.30 -10.48
C LYS A 91 -11.74 -7.48 -9.47
N LEU A 92 -11.69 -6.87 -8.28
CA LEU A 92 -12.71 -6.99 -7.23
C LEU A 92 -13.31 -5.66 -6.75
N ARG A 93 -13.16 -4.54 -7.49
CA ARG A 93 -13.75 -3.27 -7.04
C ARG A 93 -15.28 -3.32 -6.99
N ARG A 94 -15.84 -2.68 -5.96
CA ARG A 94 -17.29 -2.44 -5.83
C ARG A 94 -17.68 -1.06 -6.38
N TYR A 95 -18.98 -0.86 -6.56
CA TYR A 95 -19.70 0.21 -7.28
C TYR A 95 -19.25 1.70 -7.10
N PRO A 96 -18.73 2.20 -5.95
CA PRO A 96 -18.62 3.66 -5.74
C PRO A 96 -17.61 4.43 -6.61
N TYR A 97 -16.63 3.76 -7.23
CA TYR A 97 -15.56 4.43 -7.98
C TYR A 97 -15.85 4.63 -9.47
N LEU A 98 -17.02 4.20 -9.93
CA LEU A 98 -17.39 4.14 -11.34
C LEU A 98 -17.63 5.52 -11.98
N THR A 99 -17.98 6.55 -11.20
CA THR A 99 -18.14 7.92 -11.71
C THR A 99 -16.82 8.58 -12.08
N ALA A 100 -15.68 8.01 -11.67
CA ALA A 100 -14.35 8.56 -11.94
C ALA A 100 -13.73 8.08 -13.27
N GLY A 101 -14.43 7.26 -14.06
CA GLY A 101 -13.96 6.80 -15.38
C GLY A 101 -12.76 5.84 -15.35
N PHE A 102 -12.47 5.23 -14.19
CA PHE A 102 -11.35 4.31 -14.02
C PHE A 102 -11.73 2.89 -14.52
N PRO A 103 -10.98 2.29 -15.46
CA PRO A 103 -11.26 0.96 -15.99
C PRO A 103 -10.94 -0.14 -14.97
N TYR A 104 -11.55 -1.29 -15.14
CA TYR A 104 -11.57 -2.33 -14.12
C TYR A 104 -10.71 -3.55 -14.49
N GLY A 105 -9.90 -4.08 -13.58
CA GLY A 105 -9.31 -5.41 -13.73
C GLY A 105 -8.59 -5.64 -15.07
N ILE A 106 -7.71 -4.72 -15.45
CA ILE A 106 -6.94 -4.76 -16.71
C ILE A 106 -5.87 -5.85 -16.59
N PRO A 107 -5.94 -6.95 -17.37
CA PRO A 107 -4.95 -8.03 -17.32
C PRO A 107 -3.56 -7.48 -17.58
N SER A 108 -2.53 -7.97 -16.90
CA SER A 108 -1.15 -7.57 -17.13
C SER A 108 -0.68 -7.82 -18.58
N THR A 109 -1.26 -8.83 -19.22
CA THR A 109 -0.93 -9.30 -20.59
C THR A 109 -1.76 -8.66 -21.70
N ALA A 110 -2.74 -7.80 -21.39
CA ALA A 110 -3.59 -7.22 -22.43
C ALA A 110 -2.84 -6.17 -23.28
N PRO A 111 -2.69 -6.34 -24.62
CA PRO A 111 -1.97 -5.41 -25.48
C PRO A 111 -2.79 -4.16 -25.85
N HIS A 112 -4.04 -4.06 -25.40
CA HIS A 112 -4.99 -3.01 -25.77
C HIS A 112 -4.45 -1.59 -25.51
N ALA A 113 -4.72 -0.63 -26.40
CA ALA A 113 -4.21 0.73 -26.30
C ALA A 113 -4.65 1.43 -25.00
N LEU A 114 -5.92 1.27 -24.61
CA LEU A 114 -6.44 1.77 -23.34
C LEU A 114 -5.73 1.13 -22.13
N ALA A 115 -5.46 -0.17 -22.17
CA ALA A 115 -4.73 -0.87 -21.11
C ALA A 115 -3.31 -0.31 -20.95
N ARG A 116 -2.60 -0.08 -22.07
CA ARG A 116 -1.28 0.57 -22.08
C ARG A 116 -1.33 1.99 -21.53
N HIS A 117 -2.37 2.76 -21.88
CA HIS A 117 -2.57 4.11 -21.36
C HIS A 117 -2.67 4.09 -19.82
N TRP A 118 -3.53 3.25 -19.26
CA TRP A 118 -3.72 3.19 -17.81
C TRP A 118 -2.53 2.62 -17.06
N ARG A 119 -1.84 1.60 -17.58
CA ARG A 119 -0.58 1.13 -16.99
C ARG A 119 0.46 2.25 -16.95
N ARG A 120 0.54 3.10 -17.98
CA ARG A 120 1.45 4.25 -17.99
C ARG A 120 1.09 5.29 -16.94
N ARG A 121 -0.19 5.68 -16.85
CA ARG A 121 -0.71 6.63 -15.84
C ARG A 121 -0.41 6.12 -14.41
N VAL A 122 -0.73 4.86 -14.12
CA VAL A 122 -0.47 4.23 -12.81
C VAL A 122 1.04 4.11 -12.54
N ALA A 123 1.85 3.73 -13.53
CA ALA A 123 3.31 3.69 -13.38
C ALA A 123 3.93 5.07 -13.08
N ASN A 124 3.40 6.14 -13.68
CA ASN A 124 3.78 7.51 -13.32
C ASN A 124 3.41 7.82 -11.87
N GLY A 125 2.22 7.43 -11.43
CA GLY A 125 1.79 7.61 -10.04
C GLY A 125 2.75 6.94 -9.04
N TRP A 126 3.23 5.73 -9.37
CA TRP A 126 4.24 5.03 -8.57
C TRP A 126 5.57 5.79 -8.51
N ARG A 127 5.98 6.44 -9.62
CA ARG A 127 7.17 7.32 -9.63
C ARG A 127 6.97 8.56 -8.77
N VAL A 128 5.79 9.16 -8.78
CA VAL A 128 5.44 10.30 -7.91
C VAL A 128 5.48 9.87 -6.45
N LEU A 129 4.90 8.72 -6.10
CA LEU A 129 4.98 8.14 -4.75
C LEU A 129 6.45 7.94 -4.32
N GLN A 130 7.30 7.39 -5.19
CA GLN A 130 8.73 7.24 -4.89
C GLN A 130 9.42 8.59 -4.64
N ARG A 131 9.10 9.64 -5.41
CA ARG A 131 9.64 10.99 -5.18
C ARG A 131 9.20 11.56 -3.84
N LEU A 132 7.95 11.34 -3.44
CA LEU A 132 7.39 11.75 -2.14
C LEU A 132 8.05 10.99 -0.97
N HIS A 133 8.31 9.69 -1.15
CA HIS A 133 9.06 8.88 -0.19
C HIS A 133 10.48 9.37 0.01
N LEU A 134 11.19 9.74 -1.05
CA LEU A 134 12.56 10.28 -0.93
C LEU A 134 12.62 11.58 -0.12
N VAL A 135 11.54 12.36 -0.05
CA VAL A 135 11.46 13.52 0.85
C VAL A 135 11.50 13.07 2.31
N SER A 136 10.71 12.05 2.66
CA SER A 136 10.73 11.47 4.02
C SER A 136 12.06 10.85 4.36
N ALA A 137 12.60 10.01 3.47
CA ALA A 137 13.86 9.33 3.71
C ALA A 137 14.99 10.33 4.03
N ARG A 138 15.05 11.46 3.31
CA ARG A 138 16.02 12.54 3.58
C ARG A 138 15.77 13.24 4.91
N ALA A 139 14.52 13.56 5.24
CA ALA A 139 14.18 14.24 6.50
C ALA A 139 14.48 13.36 7.73
N TYR A 140 14.35 12.04 7.60
CA TYR A 140 14.64 11.09 8.67
C TYR A 140 16.11 10.67 8.72
N ALA A 141 16.84 10.70 7.61
CA ALA A 141 18.29 10.46 7.57
C ALA A 141 19.10 11.66 8.05
N ALA A 142 18.54 12.87 7.96
CA ALA A 142 19.17 14.04 8.56
C ALA A 142 19.32 13.80 10.06
N PRO A 143 20.54 13.98 10.64
CA PRO A 143 20.69 13.92 12.08
C PRO A 143 19.68 14.90 12.67
N PRO A 144 19.06 14.61 13.83
CA PRO A 144 18.17 15.56 14.49
C PRO A 144 19.02 16.81 14.67
N HIS A 145 18.82 17.80 13.78
CA HIS A 145 19.65 18.98 13.75
C HIS A 145 19.67 19.46 15.18
N ALA A 146 20.87 19.67 15.74
CA ALA A 146 21.06 20.22 17.06
C ALA A 146 20.31 21.54 17.05
N ALA A 147 19.02 21.46 17.36
CA ALA A 147 18.07 22.51 17.10
C ALA A 147 18.63 23.63 17.91
N GLY A 148 19.20 24.63 17.21
CA GLY A 148 20.01 25.66 17.83
C GLY A 148 19.25 26.07 19.07
N ARG A 149 19.93 26.05 20.23
CA ARG A 149 19.36 26.29 21.56
C ARG A 149 18.60 27.62 21.56
N LEU A 150 17.45 27.66 20.94
CA LEU A 150 16.56 28.79 20.87
C LEU A 150 15.87 28.74 22.22
N SER A 151 16.19 29.77 22.97
CA SER A 151 15.95 29.97 24.38
C SER A 151 14.58 29.44 24.81
N LYS A 152 14.60 28.42 25.68
CA LYS A 152 13.44 27.88 26.41
C LYS A 152 12.81 28.89 27.40
N LEU A 153 13.08 30.19 27.27
CA LEU A 153 12.71 31.20 28.26
C LEU A 153 11.28 31.74 28.09
N GLY A 154 10.57 31.43 26.99
CA GLY A 154 9.23 31.99 26.73
C GLY A 154 8.03 31.08 27.03
N ALA A 155 8.19 29.75 27.08
CA ALA A 155 7.06 28.81 27.11
C ALA A 155 6.78 28.18 28.48
N ALA A 156 7.60 28.44 29.49
CA ALA A 156 7.55 27.75 30.79
C ALA A 156 6.41 28.20 31.73
N VAL A 157 5.54 29.14 31.34
CA VAL A 157 4.65 29.83 32.29
C VAL A 157 3.18 29.35 32.25
N ARG A 158 2.74 28.42 31.39
CA ARG A 158 1.29 28.16 31.25
C ARG A 158 0.77 26.72 31.14
N CYS A 159 1.51 25.70 31.59
CA CYS A 159 0.96 24.34 31.66
C CYS A 159 1.04 23.76 33.08
N ASN A 160 0.01 24.03 33.88
CA ASN A 160 -0.21 23.36 35.16
C ASN A 160 -0.43 21.86 34.87
N ARG A 161 0.34 20.96 35.49
CA ARG A 161 0.32 19.50 35.24
C ARG A 161 -1.07 18.85 35.35
N LEU A 162 -1.90 19.34 36.27
CA LEU A 162 -3.29 18.91 36.42
C LEU A 162 -4.16 19.31 35.22
N GLY A 163 -3.90 20.46 34.59
CA GLY A 163 -4.62 20.89 33.40
C GLY A 163 -4.32 20.02 32.17
N MET A 164 -3.09 19.55 31.99
CA MET A 164 -2.74 18.67 30.87
C MET A 164 -3.33 17.26 30.98
N LEU A 165 -3.48 16.73 32.20
CA LEU A 165 -4.12 15.43 32.43
C LEU A 165 -5.62 15.46 32.12
N VAL A 166 -6.28 16.61 32.29
CA VAL A 166 -7.72 16.78 32.02
C VAL A 166 -7.98 17.30 30.60
N ALA A 167 -6.98 17.92 29.95
CA ALA A 167 -7.14 18.60 28.67
C ALA A 167 -6.55 17.85 27.47
N CYS A 168 -6.13 16.58 27.60
CA CYS A 168 -5.80 15.78 26.43
C CYS A 168 -7.06 15.70 25.54
N PRO A 169 -7.05 16.31 24.33
CA PRO A 169 -8.27 16.39 23.51
C PRO A 169 -8.68 15.00 22.96
N TYR A 170 -7.82 14.01 23.11
CA TYR A 170 -8.02 12.65 22.64
C TYR A 170 -8.55 11.76 23.75
N GLN A 171 -9.84 11.41 23.68
CA GLN A 171 -10.54 10.58 24.67
C GLN A 171 -9.94 9.16 24.82
N ALA A 172 -9.27 8.65 23.78
CA ALA A 172 -8.64 7.32 23.76
C ALA A 172 -7.15 7.31 24.12
N CYS A 173 -6.60 8.45 24.59
CA CYS A 173 -5.17 8.56 24.84
C CYS A 173 -4.71 7.70 26.02
N LYS A 174 -3.97 6.62 25.73
CA LYS A 174 -3.36 5.74 26.75
C LYS A 174 -2.11 6.36 27.40
N GLU A 175 -1.55 7.43 26.84
CA GLU A 175 -0.32 8.06 27.34
C GLU A 175 -0.55 8.91 28.59
N HIS A 176 -1.73 9.52 28.72
CA HIS A 176 -2.10 10.39 29.84
C HIS A 176 -3.11 9.75 30.81
N ALA A 177 -3.33 8.43 30.70
CA ALA A 177 -4.28 7.72 31.57
C ALA A 177 -3.95 7.96 33.05
N ALA A 178 -4.96 8.37 33.82
CA ALA A 178 -4.85 8.69 35.25
C ALA A 178 -4.21 7.56 36.08
N SER A 179 -4.32 6.30 35.62
CA SER A 179 -3.69 5.14 36.26
C SER A 179 -2.16 5.23 36.35
N ARG A 180 -1.50 5.97 35.44
CA ARG A 180 -0.03 6.15 35.46
C ARG A 180 0.45 7.30 36.33
N VAL A 181 -0.45 8.17 36.79
CA VAL A 181 -0.10 9.26 37.73
C VAL A 181 0.38 8.69 39.06
N PHE A 182 -0.09 7.50 39.44
CA PHE A 182 0.27 6.84 40.68
C PHE A 182 1.44 5.85 40.55
N SER A 183 1.90 5.52 39.34
CA SER A 183 2.92 4.47 39.15
C SER A 183 4.37 4.95 39.25
N GLY A 184 4.63 6.24 39.53
CA GLY A 184 5.98 6.77 39.82
C GLY A 184 7.00 6.71 38.67
N ALA A 185 6.68 6.02 37.56
CA ALA A 185 7.52 5.91 36.38
C ALA A 185 7.55 7.23 35.60
N TYR A 186 8.59 8.02 35.85
CA TYR A 186 8.77 9.34 35.28
C TYR A 186 9.12 9.27 33.78
N TRP A 187 8.14 9.39 32.90
CA TRP A 187 8.39 9.57 31.46
C TRP A 187 8.91 10.99 31.19
N LYS A 188 10.23 11.20 31.33
CA LYS A 188 10.92 12.48 31.08
C LYS A 188 11.03 12.83 29.57
N GLY A 189 10.24 12.19 28.72
CA GLY A 189 10.47 12.16 27.27
C GLY A 189 9.31 12.57 26.36
N SER A 190 8.04 12.64 26.78
CA SER A 190 6.93 12.75 25.82
C SER A 190 6.88 14.09 25.08
N ASP A 191 6.94 15.23 25.78
CA ASP A 191 6.70 16.53 25.13
C ASP A 191 7.85 16.94 24.21
N ALA A 192 9.10 16.77 24.68
CA ALA A 192 10.28 17.07 23.86
C ALA A 192 10.39 16.13 22.65
N TYR A 193 9.96 14.87 22.80
CA TYR A 193 9.88 13.91 21.70
C TYR A 193 8.81 14.33 20.69
N LEU A 194 7.58 14.61 21.14
CA LEU A 194 6.49 15.03 20.27
C LEU A 194 6.80 16.35 19.55
N ASP A 195 7.46 17.30 20.22
CA ASP A 195 7.93 18.53 19.59
C ASP A 195 9.02 18.28 18.53
N ALA A 196 9.87 17.27 18.74
CA ALA A 196 10.85 16.85 17.74
C ALA A 196 10.18 16.19 16.53
N VAL A 197 9.20 15.30 16.77
CA VAL A 197 8.38 14.67 15.73
C VAL A 197 7.63 15.74 14.94
N ARG A 198 6.92 16.66 15.60
CA ARG A 198 6.20 17.77 14.96
C ARG A 198 7.08 18.59 14.04
N ARG A 199 8.25 19.03 14.53
CA ARG A 199 9.19 19.79 13.70
C ARG A 199 9.66 19.00 12.49
N ARG A 200 9.90 17.70 12.64
CA ARG A 200 10.30 16.82 11.52
C ARG A 200 9.16 16.67 10.51
N GLU A 201 7.96 16.35 10.96
CA GLU A 201 6.79 16.19 10.09
C GLU A 201 6.38 17.49 9.40
N GLU A 202 6.59 18.64 10.05
CA GLU A 202 6.42 19.96 9.42
C GLU A 202 7.38 20.17 8.24
N VAL A 203 8.65 19.81 8.40
CA VAL A 203 9.63 19.84 7.31
C VAL A 203 9.21 18.89 6.19
N VAL A 204 8.82 17.66 6.52
CA VAL A 204 8.35 16.66 5.53
C VAL A 204 7.15 17.19 4.76
N LEU A 205 6.12 17.71 5.44
CA LEU A 205 4.93 18.27 4.80
C LEU A 205 5.31 19.44 3.89
N LYS A 206 6.11 20.40 4.38
CA LYS A 206 6.52 21.58 3.62
C LYS A 206 7.22 21.18 2.32
N GLU A 207 8.14 20.22 2.41
CA GLU A 207 8.90 19.71 1.27
C GLU A 207 8.04 18.91 0.29
N ARG A 208 7.12 18.08 0.78
CA ARG A 208 6.13 17.37 -0.07
C ARG A 208 5.20 18.34 -0.79
N VAL A 209 4.68 19.35 -0.10
CA VAL A 209 3.82 20.39 -0.72
C VAL A 209 4.61 21.19 -1.76
N ARG A 210 5.88 21.51 -1.48
CA ARG A 210 6.78 22.15 -2.46
C ARG A 210 6.97 21.27 -3.70
N LEU A 211 7.22 19.98 -3.52
CA LEU A 211 7.32 19.02 -4.61
C LEU A 211 6.02 18.98 -5.41
N VAL A 212 4.87 18.85 -4.73
CA VAL A 212 3.55 18.82 -5.36
C VAL A 212 3.31 20.06 -6.19
N LYS A 213 3.67 21.27 -5.73
CA LYS A 213 3.56 22.51 -6.53
C LYS A 213 4.37 22.47 -7.84
N GLY A 214 5.48 21.74 -7.87
CA GLY A 214 6.31 21.57 -9.07
C GLY A 214 5.87 20.46 -10.02
N LEU A 215 4.90 19.61 -9.64
CA LEU A 215 4.38 18.55 -10.52
C LEU A 215 3.43 19.12 -11.59
N ALA A 216 3.25 18.38 -12.68
CA ALA A 216 2.14 18.64 -13.59
C ALA A 216 0.80 18.18 -12.97
N ASP A 217 -0.33 18.80 -13.35
CA ASP A 217 -1.65 18.40 -12.86
C ASP A 217 -1.95 16.91 -13.18
N ALA A 218 -1.51 16.42 -14.35
CA ALA A 218 -1.63 15.02 -14.74
C ALA A 218 -0.80 14.06 -13.84
N GLU A 219 0.37 14.49 -13.34
CA GLU A 219 1.17 13.68 -12.41
C GLU A 219 0.51 13.60 -11.02
N CYS A 220 -0.13 14.69 -10.57
CA CYS A 220 -0.92 14.68 -9.33
C CYS A 220 -2.10 13.71 -9.47
N GLU A 221 -2.80 13.74 -10.60
CA GLU A 221 -3.89 12.81 -10.90
C GLU A 221 -3.40 11.35 -11.00
N ASP A 222 -2.24 11.11 -11.62
CA ASP A 222 -1.57 9.81 -11.66
C ASP A 222 -1.30 9.23 -10.28
N TYR A 223 -0.80 10.07 -9.36
CA TYR A 223 -0.61 9.69 -7.97
C TYR A 223 -1.94 9.34 -7.28
N VAL A 224 -2.99 10.13 -7.49
CA VAL A 224 -4.33 9.84 -6.94
C VAL A 224 -4.87 8.50 -7.45
N PHE A 225 -4.57 8.10 -8.70
CA PHE A 225 -4.94 6.78 -9.21
C PHE A 225 -4.22 5.63 -8.49
N VAL A 226 -2.92 5.76 -8.23
CA VAL A 226 -2.18 4.78 -7.43
C VAL A 226 -2.75 4.70 -6.02
N TRP A 227 -3.04 5.84 -5.40
CA TRP A 227 -3.65 5.87 -4.08
C TRP A 227 -5.00 5.12 -4.05
N ARG A 228 -5.86 5.35 -5.05
CA ARG A 228 -7.13 4.62 -5.20
C ARG A 228 -6.93 3.11 -5.34
N LEU A 229 -5.92 2.66 -6.07
CA LEU A 229 -5.58 1.24 -6.19
C LEU A 229 -5.11 0.66 -4.85
N LEU A 230 -4.24 1.39 -4.15
CA LEU A 230 -3.69 0.95 -2.87
C LEU A 230 -4.74 0.87 -1.76
N LEU A 231 -5.75 1.74 -1.76
CA LEU A 231 -6.87 1.63 -0.82
C LEU A 231 -7.54 0.25 -0.86
N TRP A 232 -7.62 -0.37 -2.04
CA TRP A 232 -8.20 -1.71 -2.20
C TRP A 232 -7.25 -2.85 -1.86
N VAL A 233 -5.95 -2.57 -1.80
CA VAL A 233 -4.94 -3.53 -1.36
C VAL A 233 -5.10 -3.79 0.13
N PHE A 234 -5.37 -2.76 0.92
CA PHE A 234 -5.58 -2.87 2.36
C PHE A 234 -7.00 -3.34 2.67
N ARG A 235 -7.13 -4.53 3.26
CA ARG A 235 -8.43 -5.13 3.61
C ARG A 235 -8.59 -5.17 5.13
N PRO A 236 -9.72 -4.70 5.67
CA PRO A 236 -9.94 -4.69 7.11
C PRO A 236 -10.37 -6.05 7.70
N TYR A 237 -10.66 -7.09 6.89
CA TYR A 237 -11.18 -8.39 7.37
C TYR A 237 -10.11 -9.50 7.37
N GLY A 238 -10.20 -10.55 8.21
CA GLY A 238 -11.28 -10.88 9.16
C GLY A 238 -10.87 -11.91 10.22
N ARG A 239 -11.72 -12.03 11.28
CA ARG A 239 -11.55 -12.81 12.52
C ARG A 239 -11.02 -14.22 12.26
N PRO A 240 -9.74 -14.48 12.52
CA PRO A 240 -9.15 -15.79 12.24
C PRO A 240 -9.60 -16.78 13.32
N GLY A 241 -10.07 -17.94 12.86
CA GLY A 241 -10.83 -18.89 13.67
C GLY A 241 -12.28 -19.09 13.22
N GLU A 242 -12.80 -18.31 12.27
CA GLU A 242 -13.83 -18.86 11.38
C GLU A 242 -13.13 -19.87 10.45
N GLU A 243 -12.85 -21.05 11.00
CA GLU A 243 -12.57 -22.23 10.19
C GLU A 243 -13.77 -22.43 9.25
N GLU A 244 -13.47 -22.65 7.95
CA GLU A 244 -14.44 -22.94 6.87
C GLU A 244 -15.26 -24.23 7.08
N GLY A 245 -15.55 -24.67 8.31
CA GLY A 245 -16.27 -25.93 8.54
C GLY A 245 -16.65 -26.31 9.97
N LYS A 246 -16.41 -25.52 11.02
CA LYS A 246 -16.97 -25.86 12.35
C LYS A 246 -18.37 -25.28 12.49
N GLY A 247 -19.33 -26.14 12.22
CA GLY A 247 -20.74 -25.96 12.50
C GLY A 247 -20.98 -25.45 13.91
N MET A 248 -21.99 -24.59 13.97
CA MET A 248 -22.53 -23.80 15.07
C MET A 248 -23.12 -24.66 16.19
N GLU A 249 -22.35 -25.58 16.78
CA GLU A 249 -22.80 -26.43 17.89
C GLU A 249 -21.68 -26.55 18.94
N GLY A 250 -21.67 -25.67 19.94
CA GLY A 250 -20.74 -25.77 21.05
C GLY A 250 -20.66 -24.49 21.89
N GLU A 251 -21.59 -24.38 22.83
CA GLU A 251 -21.62 -23.58 24.06
C GLU A 251 -20.63 -22.41 24.21
N GLU A 252 -21.21 -21.20 24.25
CA GLU A 252 -20.59 -19.94 24.63
C GLU A 252 -20.08 -20.01 26.09
N GLU A 253 -18.79 -20.28 26.29
CA GLU A 253 -18.14 -19.93 27.55
C GLU A 253 -17.93 -18.40 27.59
N GLU A 254 -18.80 -17.72 28.34
CA GLU A 254 -18.71 -16.32 28.73
C GLU A 254 -17.49 -16.07 29.64
N GLY A 255 -16.29 -16.01 29.04
CA GLY A 255 -15.09 -15.50 29.71
C GLY A 255 -14.92 -14.00 29.49
N GLU A 256 -15.28 -13.19 30.48
CA GLU A 256 -15.08 -11.72 30.54
C GLU A 256 -13.58 -11.30 30.61
N GLU A 257 -12.78 -11.60 29.59
CA GLU A 257 -11.53 -10.86 29.35
C GLU A 257 -11.77 -9.81 28.28
N GLY A 258 -11.72 -8.54 28.67
CA GLY A 258 -12.01 -7.36 27.86
C GLY A 258 -11.44 -7.43 26.45
N GLY A 259 -12.24 -7.95 25.53
CA GLY A 259 -11.84 -8.25 24.16
C GLY A 259 -11.35 -6.99 23.48
N HIS A 260 -10.07 -6.98 23.12
CA HIS A 260 -9.49 -5.89 22.36
C HIS A 260 -10.28 -5.72 21.05
N ASN A 261 -10.89 -4.54 20.86
CA ASN A 261 -11.76 -4.27 19.72
C ASN A 261 -10.93 -4.03 18.46
N TRP A 262 -10.50 -5.13 17.84
CA TRP A 262 -9.71 -5.14 16.60
C TRP A 262 -10.39 -4.38 15.46
N GLN A 263 -11.71 -4.46 15.36
CA GLN A 263 -12.46 -3.73 14.33
C GLN A 263 -12.27 -2.22 14.48
N ALA A 264 -12.32 -1.70 15.71
CA ALA A 264 -12.08 -0.28 15.97
C ALA A 264 -10.62 0.11 15.70
N GLU A 265 -9.65 -0.75 16.02
CA GLU A 265 -8.24 -0.46 15.74
C GLU A 265 -7.92 -0.48 14.24
N ILE A 266 -8.38 -1.50 13.52
CA ILE A 266 -8.25 -1.58 12.06
C ILE A 266 -8.93 -0.38 11.40
N SER A 267 -10.14 -0.05 11.85
CA SER A 267 -10.84 1.16 11.39
C SER A 267 -10.02 2.42 11.66
N ASN A 268 -9.32 2.52 12.79
CA ASN A 268 -8.44 3.65 13.10
C ASN A 268 -7.20 3.71 12.20
N ILE A 269 -6.68 2.56 11.77
CA ILE A 269 -5.56 2.45 10.84
C ILE A 269 -6.00 2.81 9.42
N SER A 270 -7.20 2.40 8.99
CA SER A 270 -7.63 2.45 7.59
C SER A 270 -8.60 3.59 7.24
N ASN A 271 -9.38 4.14 8.19
CA ASN A 271 -10.43 5.13 7.89
C ASN A 271 -9.90 6.43 7.26
N GLY A 272 -10.63 6.97 6.28
CA GLY A 272 -10.19 8.05 5.37
C GLY A 272 -9.46 9.23 6.03
N CYS A 273 -8.45 9.76 5.31
CA CYS A 273 -7.34 10.54 5.87
C CYS A 273 -6.56 9.77 6.96
N SER A 274 -6.43 8.46 6.73
CA SER A 274 -5.86 7.53 7.68
C SER A 274 -4.37 7.77 7.92
N TRP A 275 -3.88 7.33 9.08
CA TRP A 275 -2.45 7.25 9.34
C TRP A 275 -1.73 6.38 8.31
N LEU A 276 -2.39 5.32 7.82
CA LEU A 276 -1.84 4.42 6.81
C LEU A 276 -1.51 5.16 5.50
N ASN A 277 -2.24 6.21 5.13
CA ASN A 277 -1.91 7.04 3.96
C ASN A 277 -0.54 7.71 4.16
N TRP A 278 -0.31 8.23 5.36
CA TRP A 278 0.96 8.86 5.71
C TRP A 278 2.09 7.83 5.73
N TRP A 279 1.82 6.65 6.29
CA TRP A 279 2.74 5.53 6.31
C TRP A 279 3.16 5.11 4.89
N VAL A 280 2.22 4.94 3.95
CA VAL A 280 2.55 4.59 2.55
C VAL A 280 3.48 5.62 1.92
N LEU A 281 3.27 6.91 2.18
CA LEU A 281 4.17 7.96 1.70
C LEU A 281 5.58 7.86 2.33
N HIS A 282 5.71 7.36 3.56
CA HIS A 282 6.99 7.11 4.22
C HIS A 282 7.66 5.80 3.77
N ALA A 283 6.90 4.74 3.53
CA ALA A 283 7.41 3.44 3.09
C ALA A 283 7.79 3.45 1.59
N GLY A 284 7.05 4.20 0.77
CA GLY A 284 7.27 4.29 -0.67
C GLY A 284 6.84 3.05 -1.45
N ALA A 285 7.34 2.91 -2.68
CA ALA A 285 6.96 1.80 -3.56
C ALA A 285 7.72 0.50 -3.25
N ASP A 286 8.83 0.57 -2.51
CA ASP A 286 9.74 -0.54 -2.28
C ASP A 286 9.11 -1.70 -1.50
N VAL A 287 8.33 -1.39 -0.45
CA VAL A 287 7.66 -2.43 0.35
C VAL A 287 6.68 -3.27 -0.51
N PHE A 288 5.96 -2.62 -1.44
CA PHE A 288 5.07 -3.29 -2.38
C PHE A 288 5.86 -4.07 -3.43
N TRP A 289 6.99 -3.55 -3.89
CA TRP A 289 7.89 -4.27 -4.80
C TRP A 289 8.43 -5.55 -4.17
N ARG A 290 8.87 -5.48 -2.90
CA ARG A 290 9.32 -6.64 -2.12
C ARG A 290 8.23 -7.68 -1.94
N GLN A 291 7.05 -7.26 -1.48
CA GLN A 291 5.91 -8.17 -1.26
C GLN A 291 5.41 -8.78 -2.58
N TRP A 292 5.17 -7.97 -3.60
CA TRP A 292 4.46 -8.42 -4.80
C TRP A 292 5.36 -9.11 -5.82
N TRP A 293 6.67 -8.83 -5.81
CA TRP A 293 7.53 -9.31 -6.88
C TRP A 293 8.91 -9.82 -6.44
N SER A 294 9.75 -8.98 -5.82
CA SER A 294 11.18 -9.32 -5.69
C SER A 294 11.44 -10.41 -4.65
N GLU A 295 10.79 -10.32 -3.50
CA GLU A 295 10.92 -11.32 -2.43
C GLU A 295 9.69 -12.26 -2.37
N ARG A 296 8.54 -11.79 -2.88
CA ARG A 296 7.26 -12.52 -2.83
C ARG A 296 6.87 -12.95 -1.42
N ARG A 297 7.31 -12.20 -0.40
CA ARG A 297 7.01 -12.48 1.01
C ARG A 297 5.57 -12.10 1.30
N PRO A 298 4.65 -13.06 1.51
CA PRO A 298 3.27 -12.73 1.85
C PRO A 298 3.27 -11.91 3.14
N ASN A 299 2.32 -10.98 3.24
CA ASN A 299 2.09 -10.16 4.44
C ASN A 299 3.21 -9.17 4.84
N LEU A 300 4.29 -9.02 4.06
CA LEU A 300 5.38 -8.08 4.40
C LEU A 300 4.88 -6.65 4.68
N VAL A 301 4.02 -6.11 3.82
CA VAL A 301 3.42 -4.77 3.98
C VAL A 301 2.61 -4.71 5.27
N ARG A 302 1.79 -5.73 5.55
CA ARG A 302 1.00 -5.82 6.80
C ARG A 302 1.90 -5.78 8.02
N ASP A 303 2.94 -6.61 8.02
CA ASP A 303 3.85 -6.78 9.16
C ASP A 303 4.62 -5.48 9.43
N GLU A 304 5.07 -4.79 8.36
CA GLU A 304 5.70 -3.46 8.49
C GLU A 304 4.70 -2.41 9.01
N VAL A 305 3.46 -2.38 8.51
CA VAL A 305 2.40 -1.48 9.02
C VAL A 305 2.17 -1.70 10.51
N TRP A 306 2.04 -2.95 10.97
CA TRP A 306 1.79 -3.25 12.38
C TRP A 306 2.97 -2.94 13.28
N ARG A 307 4.19 -3.27 12.86
CA ARG A 307 5.41 -2.89 13.58
C ARG A 307 5.43 -1.38 13.79
N ASP A 308 5.26 -0.64 12.70
CA ASP A 308 5.29 0.81 12.68
C ASP A 308 4.14 1.44 13.48
N TRP A 309 2.95 0.85 13.47
CA TRP A 309 1.80 1.28 14.26
C TRP A 309 2.06 1.12 15.76
N ARG A 310 2.57 -0.04 16.19
CA ARG A 310 2.86 -0.34 17.60
C ARG A 310 4.00 0.49 18.17
N GLU A 311 4.97 0.86 17.34
CA GLU A 311 6.09 1.72 17.74
C GLU A 311 5.69 3.19 17.91
N ARG A 312 4.56 3.61 17.31
CA ARG A 312 4.08 4.99 17.39
C ARG A 312 3.21 5.22 18.62
N THR A 313 3.36 6.39 19.20
CA THR A 313 2.49 6.85 20.28
C THR A 313 1.16 7.35 19.70
N HIS A 314 0.08 7.35 20.49
CA HIS A 314 -1.22 7.84 20.03
C HIS A 314 -1.16 9.31 19.58
N HIS A 315 -0.44 10.16 20.31
CA HIS A 315 -0.26 11.56 19.89
C HIS A 315 0.51 11.70 18.58
N GLN A 316 1.52 10.85 18.36
CA GLN A 316 2.25 10.85 17.10
C GLN A 316 1.35 10.43 15.93
N VAL A 317 0.51 9.42 16.11
CA VAL A 317 -0.47 9.00 15.09
C VAL A 317 -1.42 10.13 14.73
N GLU A 318 -2.00 10.81 15.72
CA GLU A 318 -2.94 11.91 15.49
C GLU A 318 -2.27 13.11 14.82
N LEU A 319 -1.03 13.40 15.19
CA LEU A 319 -0.21 14.42 14.54
C LEU A 319 0.05 14.05 13.06
N GLU A 320 0.46 12.82 12.79
CA GLU A 320 0.68 12.32 11.43
C GLU A 320 -0.61 12.34 10.57
N LYS A 321 -1.77 12.04 11.18
CA LYS A 321 -3.10 12.19 10.55
C LYS A 321 -3.39 13.64 10.14
N GLU A 322 -3.06 14.60 10.99
CA GLU A 322 -3.20 16.03 10.67
C GLU A 322 -2.32 16.42 9.47
N TYR A 323 -1.07 15.96 9.44
CA TYR A 323 -0.14 16.25 8.33
C TYR A 323 -0.58 15.62 7.01
N VAL A 324 -1.07 14.37 7.02
CA VAL A 324 -1.57 13.74 5.79
C VAL A 324 -2.84 14.40 5.28
N ALA A 325 -3.75 14.85 6.15
CA ALA A 325 -4.93 15.59 5.73
C ALA A 325 -4.56 16.87 4.97
N LYS A 326 -3.57 17.62 5.47
CA LYS A 326 -3.03 18.82 4.80
C LYS A 326 -2.39 18.49 3.46
N PHE A 327 -1.62 17.40 3.39
CA PHE A 327 -0.98 16.96 2.15
C PHE A 327 -2.00 16.51 1.09
N GLU A 328 -2.95 15.65 1.46
CA GLU A 328 -4.01 15.15 0.58
C GLU A 328 -4.86 16.31 0.04
N PHE A 329 -5.18 17.29 0.89
CA PHE A 329 -5.85 18.51 0.46
C PHE A 329 -5.07 19.23 -0.65
N ALA A 330 -3.76 19.45 -0.45
CA ALA A 330 -2.91 20.13 -1.41
C ALA A 330 -2.84 19.38 -2.76
N VAL A 331 -2.73 18.05 -2.73
CA VAL A 331 -2.71 17.22 -3.96
C VAL A 331 -4.06 17.25 -4.67
N ARG A 332 -5.16 17.04 -3.94
CA ARG A 332 -6.49 16.92 -4.54
C ARG A 332 -7.03 18.26 -5.03
N LYS A 333 -6.71 19.37 -4.38
CA LYS A 333 -6.99 20.73 -4.89
C LYS A 333 -6.44 20.92 -6.30
N ARG A 334 -5.26 20.37 -6.60
CA ARG A 334 -4.66 20.38 -7.95
C ARG A 334 -5.32 19.44 -8.95
N CYS A 335 -6.08 18.45 -8.48
CA CYS A 335 -6.82 17.55 -9.35
C CYS A 335 -8.24 18.05 -9.66
N LEU A 336 -8.68 19.15 -9.03
CA LEU A 336 -9.96 19.77 -9.32
C LEU A 336 -9.95 20.47 -10.69
N SER A 337 -11.12 20.48 -11.34
CA SER A 337 -11.36 21.35 -12.50
C SER A 337 -11.12 22.82 -12.12
N VAL A 338 -10.77 23.64 -13.11
CA VAL A 338 -10.46 25.07 -12.91
C VAL A 338 -11.61 25.76 -12.17
N GLU A 339 -12.86 25.51 -12.58
CA GLU A 339 -14.06 26.07 -11.94
C GLU A 339 -14.18 25.68 -10.46
N ARG A 340 -14.02 24.39 -10.14
CA ARG A 340 -14.09 23.89 -8.75
C ARG A 340 -12.96 24.43 -7.90
N ARG A 341 -11.75 24.55 -8.48
CA ARG A 341 -10.57 25.12 -7.81
C ARG A 341 -10.77 26.59 -7.49
N THR A 342 -11.24 27.39 -8.45
CA THR A 342 -11.53 28.81 -8.26
C THR A 342 -12.59 29.02 -7.19
N ARG A 343 -13.66 28.23 -7.19
CA ARG A 343 -14.69 28.28 -6.15
C ARG A 343 -14.10 28.00 -4.76
N LEU A 344 -13.31 26.95 -4.63
CA LEU A 344 -12.65 26.59 -3.38
C LEU A 344 -11.71 27.71 -2.89
N GLU A 345 -10.94 28.33 -3.79
CA GLU A 345 -10.05 29.46 -3.45
C GLU A 345 -10.82 30.71 -3.02
N GLN A 346 -11.97 30.98 -3.62
CA GLN A 346 -12.86 32.07 -3.20
C GLN A 346 -13.47 31.79 -1.81
N GLU A 347 -13.83 30.54 -1.53
CA GLU A 347 -14.31 30.11 -0.21
C GLU A 347 -13.20 30.29 0.85
N GLU A 348 -11.98 29.80 0.58
CA GLU A 348 -10.80 30.00 1.43
C GLU A 348 -10.52 31.50 1.69
N TRP A 349 -10.57 32.32 0.64
CA TRP A 349 -10.31 33.77 0.75
C TRP A 349 -11.37 34.48 1.59
N ARG A 350 -12.66 34.19 1.37
CA ARG A 350 -13.77 34.76 2.16
C ARG A 350 -13.67 34.36 3.64
N GLU A 351 -13.27 33.13 3.92
CA GLU A 351 -13.09 32.67 5.31
C GLU A 351 -11.90 33.34 5.99
N SER A 352 -10.78 33.50 5.28
CA SER A 352 -9.61 34.23 5.80
C SER A 352 -9.93 35.68 6.17
N GLN A 353 -10.85 36.34 5.44
CA GLN A 353 -11.28 37.71 5.75
C GLN A 353 -12.21 37.78 6.98
N ASN A 354 -13.03 36.75 7.20
CA ASN A 354 -14.02 36.76 8.28
C ASN A 354 -13.44 36.46 9.67
N GLY A 355 -12.12 36.23 9.80
CA GLY A 355 -11.45 35.86 11.07
C GLY A 355 -11.91 34.51 11.65
N ARG A 356 -12.96 33.91 11.07
CA ARG A 356 -13.39 32.54 11.31
C ARG A 356 -12.45 31.67 10.49
N GLY A 357 -11.30 31.36 11.07
CA GLY A 357 -10.46 30.25 10.63
C GLY A 357 -11.22 28.95 10.79
N ARG A 358 -12.24 28.72 9.95
CA ARG A 358 -12.79 27.39 9.80
C ARG A 358 -11.61 26.56 9.33
N VAL A 359 -11.29 25.54 10.13
CA VAL A 359 -10.82 24.28 9.59
C VAL A 359 -11.80 24.01 8.46
N VAL A 360 -11.37 24.13 7.20
CA VAL A 360 -12.16 23.69 6.04
C VAL A 360 -12.70 22.35 6.47
N LYS A 361 -14.00 22.30 6.83
CA LYS A 361 -14.64 21.16 7.50
C LYS A 361 -14.79 20.11 6.43
N THR A 362 -13.62 19.58 6.04
CA THR A 362 -13.36 18.77 4.88
C THR A 362 -14.00 19.39 3.63
N ILE A 363 -13.20 19.71 2.60
CA ILE A 363 -13.66 19.15 1.30
C ILE A 363 -13.95 17.71 1.69
N SER A 364 -15.22 17.29 1.76
CA SER A 364 -15.59 15.91 1.97
C SER A 364 -14.81 15.21 0.88
N LEU A 365 -13.62 14.74 1.22
CA LEU A 365 -12.66 14.24 0.26
C LEU A 365 -13.10 12.82 -0.03
N ASP A 366 -14.41 12.60 -0.16
CA ASP A 366 -15.17 11.49 0.42
C ASP A 366 -14.18 10.56 1.08
N CYS A 367 -13.95 10.75 2.39
CA CYS A 367 -13.31 9.72 3.20
C CYS A 367 -14.12 8.48 2.89
N ILE A 368 -13.68 7.68 1.91
CA ILE A 368 -14.56 6.70 1.27
C ILE A 368 -15.03 5.87 2.44
N SER A 369 -16.33 5.91 2.71
CA SER A 369 -16.88 5.19 3.84
C SER A 369 -16.44 3.75 3.63
N TRP A 370 -15.73 3.19 4.62
CA TRP A 370 -15.28 1.80 4.60
C TRP A 370 -16.49 0.87 4.84
N GLU A 371 -17.65 1.18 4.25
CA GLU A 371 -18.84 0.33 4.31
C GLU A 371 -18.65 -0.82 3.30
N TYR A 372 -17.85 -1.80 3.71
CA TYR A 372 -17.34 -2.93 2.92
C TYR A 372 -18.27 -4.15 2.83
N ASP A 373 -19.57 -4.04 3.13
CA ASP A 373 -20.43 -5.23 3.25
C ASP A 373 -21.41 -5.47 2.10
N GLN A 374 -21.48 -4.64 1.05
CA GLN A 374 -22.36 -4.96 -0.09
C GLN A 374 -21.72 -5.93 -1.07
N ASN A 375 -22.25 -7.15 -1.22
CA ASN A 375 -21.83 -8.12 -2.24
C ASN A 375 -21.51 -7.46 -3.59
N PRO A 376 -20.44 -7.89 -4.31
CA PRO A 376 -20.05 -7.29 -5.57
C PRO A 376 -21.08 -7.62 -6.66
N ILE A 377 -22.19 -6.90 -6.69
CA ILE A 377 -23.12 -6.97 -7.82
C ILE A 377 -22.61 -5.99 -8.88
N ILE A 378 -21.80 -6.51 -9.80
CA ILE A 378 -21.26 -5.74 -10.92
C ILE A 378 -22.25 -5.79 -12.09
N TYR A 379 -23.27 -4.93 -12.08
CA TYR A 379 -24.10 -4.72 -13.27
C TYR A 379 -23.37 -3.80 -14.25
N ARG A 380 -22.47 -4.34 -15.07
CA ARG A 380 -21.80 -3.56 -16.13
C ARG A 380 -21.92 -4.21 -17.50
N PRO A 381 -22.02 -3.39 -18.56
CA PRO A 381 -22.07 -3.90 -19.92
C PRO A 381 -20.68 -4.43 -20.32
N PRO A 382 -20.61 -5.48 -21.17
CA PRO A 382 -19.34 -6.07 -21.63
C PRO A 382 -18.35 -5.07 -22.25
N LYS A 383 -18.83 -3.96 -22.81
CA LYS A 383 -18.00 -2.88 -23.39
C LYS A 383 -17.02 -2.24 -22.39
N ASP A 384 -17.29 -2.35 -21.10
CA ASP A 384 -16.40 -1.83 -20.04
C ASP A 384 -15.23 -2.77 -19.75
N PHE A 385 -15.25 -3.97 -20.34
CA PHE A 385 -14.22 -5.00 -20.24
C PHE A 385 -13.66 -5.36 -21.63
N PRO A 386 -13.18 -4.39 -22.42
CA PRO A 386 -12.78 -4.61 -23.81
C PRO A 386 -11.56 -5.55 -23.97
N TRP A 387 -10.90 -5.92 -22.86
CA TRP A 387 -9.76 -6.84 -22.85
C TRP A 387 -10.14 -8.31 -22.62
N TYR A 388 -11.41 -8.62 -22.31
CA TYR A 388 -11.87 -9.99 -22.15
C TYR A 388 -12.85 -10.39 -23.27
N PRO A 389 -12.59 -11.47 -24.02
CA PRO A 389 -13.56 -11.98 -24.98
C PRO A 389 -14.84 -12.46 -24.26
N SER A 390 -16.00 -12.26 -24.88
CA SER A 390 -17.24 -12.89 -24.41
C SER A 390 -17.10 -14.41 -24.33
N GLY A 391 -17.72 -15.00 -23.31
CA GLY A 391 -17.68 -16.43 -23.00
C GLY A 391 -16.45 -16.85 -22.18
N THR A 392 -15.51 -15.96 -21.89
CA THR A 392 -14.29 -16.32 -21.14
C THR A 392 -14.51 -16.34 -19.64
N TRP A 393 -13.89 -17.32 -18.99
CA TRP A 393 -13.78 -17.39 -17.54
C TRP A 393 -12.71 -16.43 -17.03
N LEU A 394 -13.12 -15.58 -16.11
CA LEU A 394 -12.30 -14.57 -15.46
C LEU A 394 -12.09 -14.95 -14.01
N TRP A 395 -10.83 -15.19 -13.67
CA TRP A 395 -10.43 -15.30 -12.28
C TRP A 395 -10.48 -13.91 -11.62
N LEU A 396 -11.26 -13.78 -10.56
CA LEU A 396 -11.37 -12.53 -9.79
C LEU A 396 -10.44 -12.55 -8.58
N ASP A 397 -10.54 -13.60 -7.75
CA ASP A 397 -9.65 -13.88 -6.61
C ASP A 397 -9.87 -15.32 -6.12
N ARG A 398 -8.85 -15.98 -5.54
CA ARG A 398 -8.86 -17.37 -5.01
C ARG A 398 -9.83 -18.31 -5.77
N TYR A 399 -11.05 -18.46 -5.27
CA TYR A 399 -12.10 -19.36 -5.76
C TYR A 399 -13.21 -18.67 -6.57
N VAL A 400 -13.18 -17.34 -6.66
CA VAL A 400 -14.18 -16.54 -7.37
C VAL A 400 -13.80 -16.45 -8.84
N TRP A 401 -14.66 -17.04 -9.67
CA TRP A 401 -14.61 -16.93 -11.11
C TRP A 401 -15.87 -16.24 -11.63
N MET A 402 -15.77 -15.59 -12.78
CA MET A 402 -16.88 -14.93 -13.47
C MET A 402 -16.82 -15.26 -14.96
N ILE A 403 -17.96 -15.52 -15.59
CA ILE A 403 -18.02 -15.65 -17.05
C ILE A 403 -18.34 -14.28 -17.66
N VAL A 404 -17.60 -13.87 -18.68
CA VAL A 404 -17.99 -12.71 -19.50
C VAL A 404 -19.20 -13.10 -20.35
N PRO A 405 -20.39 -12.49 -20.18
CA PRO A 405 -21.56 -12.88 -20.95
C PRO A 405 -21.44 -12.55 -22.45
N HIS A 406 -22.21 -13.27 -23.26
CA HIS A 406 -22.47 -12.93 -24.66
C HIS A 406 -23.62 -11.92 -24.75
N GLY A 407 -23.30 -10.63 -24.79
CA GLY A 407 -24.29 -9.58 -25.10
C GLY A 407 -25.33 -9.26 -24.01
N THR A 408 -25.36 -9.99 -22.89
CA THR A 408 -26.15 -9.65 -21.70
C THR A 408 -25.31 -8.88 -20.66
N PRO A 409 -25.93 -8.17 -19.70
CA PRO A 409 -25.19 -7.56 -18.58
C PRO A 409 -24.41 -8.63 -17.83
N MET A 410 -23.22 -8.29 -17.34
CA MET A 410 -22.46 -9.19 -16.47
C MET A 410 -23.31 -9.61 -15.27
N VAL A 411 -23.57 -10.91 -15.15
CA VAL A 411 -24.07 -11.52 -13.92
C VAL A 411 -22.86 -12.18 -13.28
N VAL A 412 -22.41 -11.62 -12.16
CA VAL A 412 -21.44 -12.29 -11.30
C VAL A 412 -22.21 -13.40 -10.60
N GLU A 413 -22.22 -14.59 -11.18
CA GLU A 413 -22.60 -15.77 -10.42
C GLU A 413 -21.40 -16.13 -9.56
N PRO A 414 -21.47 -16.05 -8.21
CA PRO A 414 -20.44 -16.63 -7.39
C PRO A 414 -20.42 -18.12 -7.75
N VAL A 415 -19.36 -18.57 -8.42
CA VAL A 415 -19.11 -20.00 -8.61
C VAL A 415 -18.72 -20.56 -7.25
N GLY A 416 -19.76 -20.84 -6.47
CA GLY A 416 -19.81 -21.42 -5.15
C GLY A 416 -18.57 -21.28 -4.25
N LEU A 417 -18.69 -20.45 -3.20
CA LEU A 417 -18.23 -20.88 -1.87
C LEU A 417 -18.87 -22.24 -1.48
N TYR A 418 -20.02 -22.56 -2.08
CA TYR A 418 -20.74 -23.83 -1.97
C TYR A 418 -20.27 -24.93 -2.96
N GLY A 419 -19.20 -24.69 -3.74
CA GLY A 419 -18.74 -25.61 -4.80
C GLY A 419 -18.16 -26.94 -4.32
N HIS A 420 -18.03 -27.16 -3.00
CA HIS A 420 -17.73 -28.46 -2.43
C HIS A 420 -18.98 -29.33 -2.18
N LEU A 421 -20.19 -28.76 -2.27
CA LEU A 421 -21.43 -29.53 -2.27
C LEU A 421 -21.88 -29.71 -3.72
N GLU A 422 -21.32 -30.75 -4.35
CA GLU A 422 -21.96 -31.54 -5.40
C GLU A 422 -22.82 -30.77 -6.41
N SER A 423 -22.26 -29.76 -7.11
CA SER A 423 -22.93 -29.28 -8.31
C SER A 423 -22.78 -30.36 -9.40
N PRO A 424 -23.86 -31.02 -9.85
CA PRO A 424 -23.76 -32.12 -10.83
C PRO A 424 -23.22 -31.64 -12.19
N LEU A 425 -23.19 -30.33 -12.42
CA LEU A 425 -22.68 -29.71 -13.65
C LEU A 425 -21.14 -29.59 -13.69
N LEU A 426 -20.44 -29.85 -12.58
CA LEU A 426 -18.97 -29.82 -12.51
C LEU A 426 -18.33 -31.21 -12.36
N ASN A 427 -19.14 -32.26 -12.17
CA ASN A 427 -18.67 -33.62 -11.93
C ASN A 427 -18.57 -34.49 -13.20
N ASP A 428 -19.06 -33.98 -14.34
CA ASP A 428 -18.83 -34.60 -15.64
C ASP A 428 -17.40 -34.31 -16.07
N GLY A 429 -16.45 -35.19 -15.70
CA GLY A 429 -15.28 -35.66 -16.48
C GLY A 429 -14.46 -34.71 -17.37
N HIS A 430 -14.70 -33.40 -17.33
CA HIS A 430 -14.09 -32.37 -18.15
C HIS A 430 -12.82 -31.95 -17.43
N GLY A 431 -11.82 -32.83 -17.51
CA GLY A 431 -10.45 -32.53 -17.14
C GLY A 431 -10.07 -31.17 -17.71
N ARG A 432 -9.49 -30.30 -16.85
CA ARG A 432 -9.00 -28.94 -17.16
C ARG A 432 -9.47 -28.46 -18.53
N GLY A 433 -10.70 -27.95 -18.61
CA GLY A 433 -11.26 -27.48 -19.88
C GLY A 433 -10.19 -26.70 -20.66
N PRO A 434 -9.98 -27.00 -21.96
CA PRO A 434 -8.94 -26.37 -22.76
C PRO A 434 -9.10 -24.86 -22.69
N GLY A 435 -8.14 -24.16 -22.08
CA GLY A 435 -8.14 -22.69 -22.05
C GLY A 435 -8.04 -22.01 -20.68
N ARG A 436 -7.84 -22.73 -19.56
CA ARG A 436 -7.40 -22.06 -18.31
C ARG A 436 -5.94 -21.59 -18.46
N VAL A 437 -5.76 -20.41 -19.04
CA VAL A 437 -4.46 -19.73 -19.07
C VAL A 437 -4.17 -19.25 -17.65
N GLU A 438 -3.26 -19.92 -16.95
CA GLU A 438 -2.76 -19.44 -15.67
C GLU A 438 -2.05 -18.09 -15.90
N ASP A 439 -2.67 -17.00 -15.43
CA ASP A 439 -2.09 -15.66 -15.52
C ASP A 439 -0.74 -15.64 -14.78
N PRO A 440 0.33 -15.06 -15.36
CA PRO A 440 1.64 -14.96 -14.68
C PRO A 440 1.58 -14.30 -13.31
N LEU A 441 0.53 -13.51 -13.02
CA LEU A 441 0.35 -12.84 -11.75
C LEU A 441 -0.56 -13.60 -10.77
N ILE A 442 -1.08 -14.77 -11.12
CA ILE A 442 -2.09 -15.48 -10.30
C ILE A 442 -1.62 -15.71 -8.86
N ARG A 443 -0.33 -16.03 -8.66
CA ARG A 443 0.27 -16.35 -7.34
C ARG A 443 0.85 -15.14 -6.58
N ILE A 444 0.62 -13.92 -7.04
CA ILE A 444 1.18 -12.74 -6.37
C ILE A 444 0.36 -12.42 -5.11
N PRO A 445 1.02 -12.33 -3.93
CA PRO A 445 0.36 -11.95 -2.68
C PRO A 445 0.09 -10.43 -2.67
N TYR A 446 -0.93 -10.01 -3.41
CA TYR A 446 -1.21 -8.60 -3.64
C TYR A 446 -1.99 -7.95 -2.50
N LEU A 447 -2.91 -8.70 -1.88
CA LEU A 447 -3.74 -8.20 -0.78
C LEU A 447 -2.93 -8.06 0.51
N VAL A 448 -3.28 -7.03 1.26
CA VAL A 448 -2.73 -6.74 2.58
C VAL A 448 -3.90 -6.78 3.55
N TYR A 449 -4.08 -7.94 4.17
CA TYR A 449 -5.05 -8.08 5.23
C TYR A 449 -4.47 -7.44 6.48
N LEU A 450 -5.16 -6.46 7.06
CA LEU A 450 -4.69 -5.77 8.27
C LEU A 450 -5.03 -6.54 9.55
N ASP A 451 -5.75 -7.65 9.47
CA ASP A 451 -5.97 -8.52 10.61
C ASP A 451 -4.65 -9.17 11.09
N THR A 452 -4.53 -9.31 12.40
CA THR A 452 -3.36 -9.83 13.09
C THR A 452 -3.27 -11.34 13.06
N LYS A 453 -4.39 -12.07 12.96
CA LYS A 453 -4.33 -13.52 12.94
C LYS A 453 -4.32 -14.05 11.49
N GLU A 454 -3.47 -14.99 11.11
CA GLU A 454 -3.08 -16.21 11.81
C GLU A 454 -1.94 -16.10 12.85
N ALA A 455 -1.31 -14.95 13.07
CA ALA A 455 0.14 -14.88 13.28
C ALA A 455 0.72 -15.26 14.66
N ALA A 456 0.10 -16.14 15.42
CA ALA A 456 0.87 -16.99 16.34
C ALA A 456 0.34 -18.43 16.46
N GLU A 457 -0.78 -18.81 15.82
CA GLU A 457 -1.86 -19.50 16.54
C GLU A 457 -2.52 -18.51 17.52
N VAL A 458 -3.81 -18.18 17.36
CA VAL A 458 -4.59 -17.57 18.47
C VAL A 458 -5.32 -18.65 19.28
N TRP A 459 -4.89 -19.90 19.08
CA TRP A 459 -5.34 -21.13 19.72
C TRP A 459 -4.18 -22.00 20.23
N GLY A 460 -2.95 -21.47 20.15
CA GLY A 460 -1.77 -22.16 20.65
C GLY A 460 -1.66 -21.99 22.15
N SER A 461 -2.16 -22.97 22.89
CA SER A 461 -1.84 -23.27 24.31
C SER A 461 -2.81 -22.77 25.38
N SER A 462 -3.94 -23.47 25.52
CA SER A 462 -4.48 -23.79 26.85
C SER A 462 -5.18 -25.16 26.86
N GLY A 463 -4.43 -26.20 27.28
CA GLY A 463 -4.93 -27.51 27.73
C GLY A 463 -5.07 -28.56 26.61
N SER A 464 -4.42 -29.72 26.60
CA SER A 464 -3.95 -30.63 27.66
C SER A 464 -2.82 -31.49 27.04
N GLY A 465 -1.71 -31.78 27.70
CA GLY A 465 -1.65 -32.69 28.83
C GLY A 465 -1.71 -34.16 28.36
N THR A 466 -0.58 -34.73 27.93
CA THR A 466 -0.04 -36.01 28.45
C THR A 466 1.31 -36.37 27.81
N GLY A 467 2.26 -36.63 28.69
CA GLY A 467 3.53 -37.37 28.57
C GLY A 467 4.13 -37.69 27.20
N HIS A 468 5.41 -37.34 27.01
CA HIS A 468 6.48 -38.32 27.24
C HIS A 468 7.85 -37.64 27.34
N SER A 469 8.62 -38.16 28.29
CA SER A 469 10.02 -37.91 28.62
C SER A 469 10.99 -38.19 27.45
N LEU A 470 12.08 -37.42 27.39
CA LEU A 470 13.52 -37.81 27.27
C LEU A 470 14.30 -36.61 26.67
N GLN A 471 15.28 -36.01 27.38
CA GLN A 471 16.75 -36.23 27.27
C GLN A 471 17.20 -36.48 25.81
N TRP A 472 18.13 -35.72 25.21
CA TRP A 472 19.58 -35.61 25.49
C TRP A 472 20.12 -34.28 24.89
N ILE A 473 20.99 -33.51 25.56
CA ILE A 473 22.48 -33.45 25.42
C ILE A 473 23.01 -33.78 24.01
N PHE A 474 23.39 -32.75 23.24
CA PHE A 474 24.78 -32.38 22.92
C PHE A 474 24.82 -30.93 22.41
#